data_AF-A0A2D6GNP1-F1
#
_entry.id   AF-A0A2D6GNP1-F1
#
_cell.length_a   1.000
_cell.length_b   1.000
_cell.length_c   1.000
_cell.angle_alpha   90.00
_cell.angle_beta   90.00
_cell.angle_gamma   90.00
#
_symmetry.space_group_name_H-M   'P 1'
#
loop_
_entity.id
_entity.type
_entity.pdbx_description
1 polymer ?
#
loop_
_entity_poly.entity_id
_entity_poly.type
_entity_poly.pdbx_seq_one_letter_code
_entity_poly.pdbx_strand_id
1 'polypeptide(L)'
;MKPNLFDTLFSYAVSVLGVGVGVFVGYLGVSMALSTKGDASGWVLPIIFLTASVGTIIWFAKDILKATSNLKSTELPASDPMLVWAEDLRTLQSQIRQLELAGVSMAPGRTVNELIGHLDRRRYIEDPYGELLAAYADGISDQGWNFDFEALSGPGDYAAALQPIVDIVRQPALVTDLSDDFDIRKQTCTVSYTINGQPRELVARVNNDWVDENLMSDFLADLETHAAGDNHFCFLETGGDYTLFFVSNDVVEAVNKLRPGAITP
;
A
#
# COMPACT_ATOMS: atom_id res chain seq x y z
N MET A 1 0.32 15.96 6.91
CA MET A 1 0.16 14.52 7.19
C MET A 1 0.13 14.32 8.71
N LYS A 2 -0.86 13.60 9.25
CA LYS A 2 -0.82 13.17 10.66
C LYS A 2 0.16 11.99 10.74
N PRO A 3 1.10 11.97 11.71
CA PRO A 3 2.01 10.83 11.86
C PRO A 3 1.19 9.56 12.10
N ASN A 4 1.53 8.47 11.41
CA ASN A 4 0.85 7.20 11.64
C ASN A 4 1.25 6.66 13.04
N LEU A 5 0.49 5.68 13.54
CA LEU A 5 0.69 5.11 14.87
C LEU A 5 2.11 4.52 15.03
N PHE A 6 2.64 3.95 13.95
CA PHE A 6 3.97 3.35 13.92
C PHE A 6 5.06 4.41 14.06
N ASP A 7 5.00 5.51 13.31
CA ASP A 7 5.94 6.63 13.38
C ASP A 7 5.96 7.25 14.78
N THR A 8 4.77 7.36 15.39
CA THR A 8 4.61 7.88 16.75
C THR A 8 5.28 6.95 17.76
N LEU A 9 4.96 5.64 17.73
CA LEU A 9 5.55 4.65 18.64
C LEU A 9 7.05 4.47 18.43
N PHE A 10 7.51 4.49 17.18
CA PHE A 10 8.91 4.38 16.80
C PHE A 10 9.70 5.62 17.26
N SER A 11 9.17 6.83 17.05
CA SER A 11 9.78 8.07 17.55
C SER A 11 9.91 8.06 19.09
N TYR A 12 8.89 7.55 19.79
CA TYR A 12 8.95 7.37 21.24
C TYR A 12 9.99 6.33 21.66
N ALA A 13 10.06 5.18 21.00
CA ALA A 13 11.04 4.13 21.29
C ALA A 13 12.48 4.62 21.10
N VAL A 14 12.75 5.33 19.99
CA VAL A 14 14.06 5.92 19.69
C VAL A 14 14.43 7.00 20.72
N SER A 15 13.46 7.82 21.14
CA SER A 15 13.69 8.86 22.16
C SER A 15 14.05 8.24 23.52
N VAL A 16 13.35 7.19 23.95
CA VAL A 16 13.63 6.49 25.21
C VAL A 16 14.99 5.78 25.18
N LEU A 17 15.32 5.12 24.07
CA LEU A 17 16.63 4.50 23.86
C LEU A 17 17.76 5.54 23.86
N GLY A 18 17.58 6.66 23.16
CA GLY A 18 18.55 7.75 23.11
C GLY A 18 18.83 8.36 24.48
N VAL A 19 17.79 8.61 25.28
CA VAL A 19 17.93 9.09 26.66
C VAL A 19 18.64 8.04 27.53
N GLY A 20 18.27 6.76 27.41
CA GLY A 20 18.89 5.67 28.16
C GLY A 20 20.39 5.53 27.88
N VAL A 21 20.79 5.58 26.61
CA VAL A 21 22.20 5.52 26.19
C VAL A 21 22.96 6.77 26.67
N GLY A 22 22.37 7.96 26.53
CA GLY A 22 22.99 9.20 27.00
C GLY A 22 23.26 9.21 28.50
N VAL A 23 22.30 8.75 29.31
CA VAL A 23 22.46 8.64 30.77
C VAL A 23 23.54 7.60 31.12
N PHE A 24 23.58 6.46 30.42
CA PHE A 24 24.56 5.41 30.69
C PHE A 24 26.00 5.83 30.34
N VAL A 25 26.20 6.48 29.19
CA VAL A 25 27.51 7.00 28.77
C VAL A 25 27.96 8.14 29.69
N GLY A 26 27.06 9.05 30.06
CA GLY A 26 27.34 10.11 31.02
C GLY A 26 27.74 9.55 32.39
N TYR A 27 27.04 8.53 32.87
CA TYR A 27 27.37 7.82 34.11
C TYR A 27 28.77 7.20 34.05
N LEU A 28 29.09 6.45 32.99
CA LEU A 28 30.41 5.85 32.80
C LEU A 28 31.54 6.90 32.77
N GLY A 29 31.34 8.01 32.07
CA GLY A 29 32.33 9.10 32.00
C GLY A 29 32.59 9.74 33.36
N VAL A 30 31.54 9.99 34.14
CA VAL A 30 31.65 10.56 35.49
C VAL A 30 32.26 9.57 36.48
N SER A 31 31.87 8.28 36.42
CA SER A 31 32.44 7.23 37.26
C SER A 31 33.93 7.01 36.99
N MET A 32 34.36 7.04 35.72
CA MET A 32 35.78 6.96 35.36
C MET A 32 36.58 8.18 35.86
N ALA A 33 36.01 9.39 35.77
CA ALA A 33 36.67 10.61 36.24
C ALA A 33 36.81 10.67 37.77
N LEU A 34 35.83 10.14 38.51
CA LEU A 34 35.79 10.20 39.97
C LEU A 34 36.45 9.01 40.69
N SER A 35 36.73 7.90 40.00
CA SER A 35 37.37 6.69 40.56
C SER A 35 38.79 6.93 41.14
N THR A 36 39.37 8.11 40.99
CA THR A 36 40.71 8.43 41.50
C THR A 36 40.74 9.10 42.88
N LYS A 37 39.58 9.47 43.46
CA LYS A 37 39.52 10.05 44.82
C LYS A 37 38.50 9.31 45.67
N GLY A 38 39.02 8.48 46.57
CA GLY A 38 38.24 7.63 47.48
C GLY A 38 37.68 8.36 48.69
N ASP A 39 36.87 9.40 48.48
CA ASP A 39 36.09 10.04 49.54
C ASP A 39 34.59 10.07 49.19
N ALA A 40 33.75 9.95 50.22
CA ALA A 40 32.30 9.76 50.07
C ALA A 40 31.56 10.93 49.37
N SER A 41 32.24 12.06 49.15
CA SER A 41 31.70 13.25 48.48
C SER A 41 31.47 13.05 46.97
N GLY A 42 32.21 12.12 46.34
CA GLY A 42 32.10 11.82 44.89
C GLY A 42 30.78 11.18 44.46
N TRP A 43 29.98 10.66 45.39
CA TRP A 43 28.72 9.96 45.08
C TRP A 43 27.50 10.87 44.97
N VAL A 44 27.58 12.12 45.43
CA VAL A 44 26.45 13.06 45.45
C VAL A 44 25.96 13.38 44.03
N LEU A 45 26.88 13.65 43.10
CA LEU A 45 26.55 13.96 41.70
C LEU A 45 25.94 12.77 40.95
N PRO A 46 26.49 11.54 41.02
CA PRO A 46 25.86 10.34 40.45
C PRO A 46 24.45 10.08 40.98
N ILE A 47 24.22 10.27 42.29
CA ILE A 47 22.89 10.06 42.89
C ILE A 47 21.88 11.09 42.40
N ILE A 48 22.27 12.37 42.28
CA ILE A 48 21.41 13.42 41.71
C ILE A 48 21.08 13.12 40.25
N PHE A 49 22.06 12.67 39.45
CA PHE A 49 21.82 12.30 38.05
C PHE A 49 20.90 11.08 37.91
N LEU A 50 21.10 10.05 38.74
CA LEU A 50 20.26 8.86 38.74
C LEU A 50 18.81 9.20 39.10
N THR A 51 18.61 10.01 40.15
CA THR A 51 17.27 10.41 40.61
C THR A 51 16.54 11.26 39.57
N ALA A 52 17.21 12.22 38.92
CA ALA A 52 16.63 13.01 37.83
C ALA A 52 16.27 12.13 36.61
N SER A 53 17.10 11.14 36.28
CA SER A 53 16.86 10.23 35.16
C SER A 53 15.66 9.31 35.41
N VAL A 54 15.57 8.72 36.62
CA VAL A 54 14.43 7.89 37.02
C VAL A 54 13.13 8.69 37.03
N GLY A 55 13.15 9.92 37.53
CA GLY A 55 11.98 10.82 37.50
C GLY A 55 11.48 11.09 36.08
N THR A 56 12.41 11.32 35.14
CA THR A 56 12.09 11.56 33.73
C THR A 56 11.48 10.31 33.07
N ILE A 57 12.02 9.12 33.33
CA ILE A 57 11.48 7.84 32.84
C ILE A 57 10.07 7.60 33.37
N ILE A 58 9.82 7.83 34.67
CA ILE A 58 8.49 7.67 35.27
C ILE A 58 7.48 8.64 34.67
N TRP A 59 7.89 9.90 34.44
CA TRP A 59 7.02 10.91 33.83
C TRP A 59 6.64 10.52 32.39
N PHE A 60 7.61 10.08 31.58
CA PHE A 60 7.36 9.57 30.23
C PHE A 60 6.49 8.30 30.23
N ALA A 61 6.74 7.35 31.14
CA ALA A 61 5.92 6.14 31.25
C ALA A 61 4.45 6.46 31.59
N LYS A 62 4.21 7.46 32.45
CA LYS A 62 2.86 7.95 32.75
C LYS A 62 2.18 8.59 31.54
N ASP A 63 2.91 9.36 30.75
CA ASP A 63 2.35 10.02 29.57
C ASP A 63 2.04 8.99 28.46
N ILE A 64 2.90 7.99 28.29
CA ILE A 64 2.63 6.83 27.41
C ILE A 64 1.42 6.04 27.90
N LEU A 65 1.31 5.76 29.20
CA LEU A 65 0.15 5.07 29.77
C LEU A 65 -1.16 5.86 29.56
N LYS A 66 -1.10 7.19 29.62
CA LYS A 66 -2.26 8.05 29.36
C LYS A 66 -2.63 8.10 27.88
N ALA A 67 -1.64 8.13 26.99
CA ALA A 67 -1.84 8.04 25.55
C ALA A 67 -2.40 6.67 25.13
N THR A 68 -1.92 5.59 25.74
CA THR A 68 -2.39 4.22 25.49
C THR A 68 -3.71 3.88 26.18
N SER A 69 -4.02 4.44 27.34
CA SER A 69 -5.35 4.26 27.96
C SER A 69 -6.47 4.91 27.17
N ASN A 70 -6.18 6.02 26.47
CA ASN A 70 -7.11 6.64 25.52
C ASN A 70 -7.27 5.84 24.22
N LEU A 71 -6.35 4.92 23.91
CA LEU A 71 -6.45 4.00 22.77
C LEU A 71 -7.23 2.71 23.13
N LYS A 72 -7.20 2.30 24.40
CA LYS A 72 -7.80 1.04 24.89
C LYS A 72 -9.33 1.08 25.05
N SER A 73 -9.99 2.20 24.78
CA SER A 73 -11.46 2.32 24.79
C SER A 73 -12.14 1.94 23.45
N THR A 74 -11.42 1.30 22.53
CA THR A 74 -11.95 0.94 21.20
C THR A 74 -11.68 -0.51 20.80
N GLU A 75 -11.80 -1.45 21.72
CA GLU A 75 -12.07 -2.85 21.37
C GLU A 75 -13.42 -3.23 21.95
N LEU A 76 -14.47 -2.91 21.18
CA LEU A 76 -15.77 -3.57 21.32
C LEU A 76 -15.60 -5.03 20.85
N PRO A 77 -16.33 -6.00 21.43
CA PRO A 77 -16.33 -7.37 20.93
C PRO A 77 -16.68 -7.35 19.43
N ALA A 78 -16.15 -8.33 18.68
CA ALA A 78 -16.46 -8.57 17.26
C ALA A 78 -17.97 -8.78 17.07
N SER A 79 -18.71 -7.68 17.13
CA SER A 79 -20.02 -7.52 16.54
C SER A 79 -19.82 -7.81 15.07
N ASP A 80 -20.70 -8.65 14.52
CA ASP A 80 -20.78 -8.91 13.10
C ASP A 80 -20.57 -7.56 12.37
N PRO A 81 -19.52 -7.41 11.54
CA PRO A 81 -19.25 -6.14 10.87
C PRO A 81 -20.46 -5.68 10.06
N MET A 82 -21.38 -6.58 9.68
CA MET A 82 -22.64 -6.19 9.05
C MET A 82 -23.63 -5.48 9.98
N LEU A 83 -23.58 -5.70 11.29
CA LEU A 83 -24.54 -5.17 12.27
C LEU A 83 -24.26 -3.72 12.68
N VAL A 84 -23.03 -3.23 12.49
CA VAL A 84 -22.61 -1.89 12.89
C VAL A 84 -22.95 -0.83 11.81
N TRP A 85 -23.34 -1.26 10.61
CA TRP A 85 -23.41 -0.43 9.40
C TRP A 85 -24.74 -0.50 8.63
N ALA A 86 -25.88 -0.81 9.25
CA ALA A 86 -27.12 -1.10 8.50
C ALA A 86 -27.58 0.00 7.50
N GLU A 87 -27.22 1.27 7.72
CA GLU A 87 -27.49 2.38 6.80
C GLU A 87 -26.39 2.53 5.73
N ASP A 88 -25.12 2.39 6.13
CA ASP A 88 -23.96 2.37 5.24
C ASP A 88 -23.99 1.16 4.28
N LEU A 89 -24.50 0.01 4.71
CA LEU A 89 -24.66 -1.20 3.90
C LEU A 89 -25.69 -1.04 2.78
N ARG A 90 -26.81 -0.37 3.05
CA ARG A 90 -27.81 -0.07 2.01
C ARG A 90 -27.23 0.90 0.99
N THR A 91 -26.46 1.88 1.46
CA THR A 91 -25.77 2.84 0.60
C THR A 91 -24.68 2.16 -0.24
N LEU A 92 -23.86 1.31 0.38
CA LEU A 92 -22.84 0.49 -0.27
C LEU A 92 -23.45 -0.42 -1.34
N GLN A 93 -24.51 -1.15 -1.03
CA GLN A 93 -25.22 -1.99 -2.00
C GLN A 93 -25.77 -1.18 -3.19
N SER A 94 -26.28 0.03 -2.93
CA SER A 94 -26.71 0.94 -4.00
C SER A 94 -25.53 1.36 -4.88
N GLN A 95 -24.40 1.71 -4.30
CA GLN A 95 -23.20 2.14 -5.03
C GLN A 95 -22.59 0.99 -5.85
N ILE A 96 -22.52 -0.21 -5.28
CA ILE A 96 -22.12 -1.44 -5.99
C ILE A 96 -23.02 -1.64 -7.21
N ARG A 97 -24.35 -1.54 -7.04
CA ARG A 97 -25.29 -1.65 -8.14
C ARG A 97 -25.12 -0.55 -9.18
N GLN A 98 -24.78 0.66 -8.77
CA GLN A 98 -24.52 1.78 -9.69
C GLN A 98 -23.26 1.55 -10.53
N LEU A 99 -22.18 1.03 -9.93
CA LEU A 99 -20.98 0.61 -10.66
C LEU A 99 -21.28 -0.54 -11.63
N GLU A 100 -22.06 -1.54 -11.19
CA GLU A 100 -22.48 -2.65 -12.05
C GLU A 100 -23.26 -2.16 -13.27
N LEU A 101 -24.22 -1.24 -13.07
CA LEU A 101 -24.96 -0.59 -14.15
C LEU A 101 -24.08 0.29 -15.04
N ALA A 102 -22.98 0.83 -14.50
CA ALA A 102 -21.97 1.56 -15.28
C ALA A 102 -21.01 0.62 -16.04
N GLY A 103 -21.07 -0.69 -15.81
CA GLY A 103 -20.26 -1.70 -16.51
C GLY A 103 -19.01 -2.15 -15.77
N VAL A 104 -18.85 -1.79 -14.49
CA VAL A 104 -17.78 -2.30 -13.62
C VAL A 104 -18.40 -3.12 -12.49
N SER A 105 -18.05 -4.39 -12.39
CA SER A 105 -18.69 -5.35 -11.50
C SER A 105 -17.69 -6.16 -10.69
N MET A 106 -18.14 -6.72 -9.57
CA MET A 106 -17.37 -7.72 -8.84
C MET A 106 -17.26 -9.00 -9.67
N ALA A 107 -16.14 -9.70 -9.55
CA ALA A 107 -15.92 -10.96 -10.26
C ALA A 107 -16.96 -12.02 -9.82
N PRO A 108 -17.34 -12.97 -10.69
CA PRO A 108 -18.29 -14.01 -10.36
C PRO A 108 -17.90 -14.77 -9.08
N GLY A 109 -18.84 -14.89 -8.14
CA GLY A 109 -18.63 -15.59 -6.87
C GLY A 109 -18.07 -14.73 -5.74
N ARG A 110 -17.67 -13.48 -6.02
CA ARG A 110 -17.28 -12.52 -4.98
C ARG A 110 -18.48 -12.03 -4.18
N THR A 111 -18.26 -11.74 -2.90
CA THR A 111 -19.30 -11.33 -1.95
C THR A 111 -19.07 -9.91 -1.43
N VAL A 112 -20.15 -9.26 -0.98
CA VAL A 112 -20.06 -7.94 -0.31
C VAL A 112 -19.19 -8.01 0.96
N ASN A 113 -19.18 -9.15 1.66
CA ASN A 113 -18.35 -9.32 2.85
C ASN A 113 -16.86 -9.35 2.53
N GLU A 114 -16.47 -9.98 1.41
CA GLU A 114 -15.09 -9.91 0.93
C GLU A 114 -14.73 -8.46 0.58
N LEU A 115 -15.58 -7.77 -0.20
CA LEU A 115 -15.36 -6.36 -0.55
C LEU A 115 -15.15 -5.48 0.69
N ILE A 116 -15.99 -5.62 1.72
CA ILE A 116 -15.85 -4.84 2.97
C ILE A 116 -14.48 -5.06 3.61
N GLY A 117 -13.89 -6.24 3.46
CA GLY A 117 -12.54 -6.54 3.95
C GLY A 117 -11.42 -5.75 3.26
N HIS A 118 -11.64 -5.27 2.03
CA HIS A 118 -10.69 -4.48 1.26
C HIS A 118 -10.89 -2.96 1.41
N LEU A 119 -12.03 -2.50 1.92
CA LEU A 119 -12.31 -1.06 2.03
C LEU A 119 -11.55 -0.41 3.18
N ASP A 120 -10.74 0.61 2.89
CA ASP A 120 -10.34 1.60 3.89
C ASP A 120 -11.55 2.49 4.17
N ARG A 121 -12.10 2.35 5.37
CA ARG A 121 -13.31 3.07 5.75
C ARG A 121 -13.16 4.60 5.72
N ARG A 122 -11.99 5.12 6.06
CA ARG A 122 -11.78 6.58 6.05
C ARG A 122 -11.80 7.07 4.62
N ARG A 123 -11.10 6.39 3.71
CA ARG A 123 -11.11 6.69 2.28
C ARG A 123 -12.50 6.52 1.67
N TYR A 124 -13.23 5.47 2.03
CA TYR A 124 -14.60 5.24 1.58
C TYR A 124 -15.56 6.38 1.97
N ILE A 125 -15.45 6.93 3.17
CA ILE A 125 -16.28 8.08 3.59
C ILE A 125 -15.91 9.34 2.82
N GLU A 126 -14.62 9.55 2.55
CA GLU A 126 -14.11 10.72 1.81
C GLU A 126 -14.45 10.63 0.32
N ASP A 127 -14.37 9.43 -0.26
CA ASP A 127 -14.52 9.15 -1.68
C ASP A 127 -15.04 7.72 -1.94
N PRO A 128 -16.37 7.50 -1.87
CA PRO A 128 -16.94 6.15 -1.91
C PRO A 128 -16.64 5.39 -3.20
N TYR A 129 -16.77 6.05 -4.35
CA TYR A 129 -16.55 5.40 -5.64
C TYR A 129 -15.06 5.21 -5.92
N GLY A 130 -14.19 6.15 -5.52
CA GLY A 130 -12.75 5.98 -5.65
C GLY A 130 -12.27 4.77 -4.87
N GLU A 131 -12.69 4.64 -3.61
CA GLU A 131 -12.31 3.51 -2.76
C GLU A 131 -12.92 2.18 -3.24
N LEU A 132 -14.17 2.19 -3.74
CA LEU A 132 -14.78 0.99 -4.32
C LEU A 132 -14.02 0.52 -5.57
N LEU A 133 -13.63 1.44 -6.45
CA LEU A 133 -12.85 1.10 -7.64
C LEU A 133 -11.46 0.57 -7.24
N ALA A 134 -10.79 1.20 -6.27
CA ALA A 134 -9.52 0.69 -5.75
C ALA A 134 -9.66 -0.74 -5.20
N ALA A 135 -10.68 -1.00 -4.37
CA ALA A 135 -10.95 -2.34 -3.86
C ALA A 135 -11.32 -3.35 -4.97
N TYR A 136 -11.99 -2.90 -6.03
CA TYR A 136 -12.30 -3.72 -7.21
C TYR A 136 -11.03 -4.16 -7.91
N ALA A 137 -10.09 -3.24 -8.13
CA ALA A 137 -8.80 -3.54 -8.73
C ALA A 137 -7.89 -4.38 -7.82
N ASP A 138 -8.09 -4.33 -6.50
CA ASP A 138 -7.40 -5.15 -5.50
C ASP A 138 -8.02 -6.57 -5.38
N GLY A 139 -8.36 -7.18 -6.51
CA GLY A 139 -8.77 -8.59 -6.60
C GLY A 139 -10.25 -8.89 -6.35
N ILE A 140 -11.12 -7.87 -6.20
CA ILE A 140 -12.58 -8.06 -6.11
C ILE A 140 -13.23 -8.10 -7.50
N SER A 141 -12.67 -7.45 -8.52
CA SER A 141 -13.11 -7.48 -9.91
C SER A 141 -12.10 -8.22 -10.80
N ASP A 142 -12.58 -8.75 -11.93
CA ASP A 142 -11.72 -9.29 -13.01
C ASP A 142 -11.45 -8.24 -14.11
N GLN A 143 -11.92 -7.01 -13.92
CA GLN A 143 -11.80 -5.92 -14.90
C GLN A 143 -10.71 -4.91 -14.55
N GLY A 144 -10.10 -5.03 -13.37
CA GLY A 144 -9.09 -4.09 -12.89
C GLY A 144 -7.99 -4.78 -12.10
N TRP A 145 -6.85 -4.10 -12.03
CA TRP A 145 -5.66 -4.55 -11.33
C TRP A 145 -5.03 -3.38 -10.58
N ASN A 146 -4.74 -3.57 -9.30
CA ASN A 146 -3.97 -2.62 -8.51
C ASN A 146 -2.51 -3.10 -8.44
N PHE A 147 -1.59 -2.23 -8.82
CA PHE A 147 -0.18 -2.58 -9.00
C PHE A 147 0.73 -1.64 -8.21
N ASP A 148 1.61 -2.25 -7.42
CA ASP A 148 2.73 -1.58 -6.78
C ASP A 148 3.95 -1.62 -7.71
N PHE A 149 4.50 -0.46 -8.03
CA PHE A 149 5.69 -0.38 -8.90
C PHE A 149 6.96 -0.87 -8.21
N GLU A 150 7.03 -0.89 -6.87
CA GLU A 150 8.16 -1.35 -6.06
C GLU A 150 8.18 -2.89 -5.90
N ALA A 151 7.89 -3.64 -6.96
CA ALA A 151 7.62 -5.08 -6.89
C ALA A 151 8.73 -5.99 -7.45
N LEU A 152 9.90 -5.45 -7.82
CA LEU A 152 10.95 -6.24 -8.48
C LEU A 152 12.07 -6.67 -7.52
N SER A 153 12.35 -7.97 -7.49
CA SER A 153 13.36 -8.61 -6.62
C SER A 153 14.33 -9.53 -7.38
N GLY A 154 13.99 -9.98 -8.60
CA GLY A 154 14.82 -10.86 -9.41
C GLY A 154 14.14 -11.42 -10.67
N PRO A 155 14.70 -12.51 -11.24
CA PRO A 155 14.17 -13.16 -12.44
C PRO A 155 12.75 -13.68 -12.24
N GLY A 156 11.87 -13.46 -13.21
CA GLY A 156 10.46 -13.86 -13.19
C GLY A 156 9.51 -12.74 -12.73
N ASP A 157 10.03 -11.68 -12.10
CA ASP A 157 9.18 -10.68 -11.47
C ASP A 157 8.50 -9.76 -12.49
N TYR A 158 9.16 -9.45 -13.62
CA TYR A 158 8.53 -8.70 -14.69
C TYR A 158 7.40 -9.50 -15.33
N ALA A 159 7.63 -10.77 -15.65
CA ALA A 159 6.57 -11.62 -16.21
C ALA A 159 5.40 -11.77 -15.22
N ALA A 160 5.69 -11.94 -13.92
CA ALA A 160 4.68 -12.02 -12.87
C ALA A 160 3.89 -10.71 -12.71
N ALA A 161 4.55 -9.55 -12.81
CA ALA A 161 3.92 -8.24 -12.71
C ALA A 161 3.01 -7.92 -13.91
N LEU A 162 3.37 -8.37 -15.12
CA LEU A 162 2.61 -8.11 -16.34
C LEU A 162 1.47 -9.11 -16.56
N GLN A 163 1.53 -10.31 -15.99
CA GLN A 163 0.50 -11.33 -16.18
C GLN A 163 -0.91 -10.88 -15.76
N PRO A 164 -1.13 -10.22 -14.61
CA PRO A 164 -2.44 -9.70 -14.23
C PRO A 164 -3.03 -8.72 -15.26
N ILE A 165 -2.17 -7.94 -15.94
CA ILE A 165 -2.60 -7.01 -17.00
C ILE A 165 -3.14 -7.80 -18.20
N VAL A 166 -2.48 -8.89 -18.58
CA VAL A 166 -2.98 -9.82 -19.62
C VAL A 166 -4.33 -10.42 -19.19
N ASP A 167 -4.46 -10.79 -17.92
CA ASP A 167 -5.65 -11.45 -17.41
C ASP A 167 -6.89 -10.53 -17.46
N ILE A 168 -6.74 -9.24 -17.10
CA ILE A 168 -7.87 -8.29 -17.15
C ILE A 168 -8.30 -7.92 -18.58
N VAL A 169 -7.48 -8.17 -19.60
CA VAL A 169 -7.89 -8.04 -21.01
C VAL A 169 -8.88 -9.14 -21.40
N ARG A 170 -8.91 -10.26 -20.65
CA ARG A 170 -9.85 -11.40 -20.82
C ARG A 170 -9.80 -12.04 -22.20
N GLN A 171 -8.64 -11.97 -22.84
CA GLN A 171 -8.36 -12.62 -24.12
C GLN A 171 -7.17 -13.56 -23.94
N PRO A 172 -7.36 -14.77 -23.37
CA PRO A 172 -6.26 -15.62 -22.90
C PRO A 172 -5.33 -16.15 -24.02
N ALA A 173 -5.74 -16.00 -25.28
CA ALA A 173 -4.91 -16.34 -26.44
C ALA A 173 -4.19 -15.13 -27.06
N LEU A 174 -4.43 -13.92 -26.54
CA LEU A 174 -3.84 -12.69 -27.06
C LEU A 174 -2.33 -12.70 -26.82
N VAL A 175 -1.92 -12.94 -25.57
CA VAL A 175 -0.52 -13.04 -25.17
C VAL A 175 -0.18 -14.47 -24.77
N THR A 176 0.91 -15.00 -25.32
CA THR A 176 1.52 -16.27 -24.91
C THR A 176 3.01 -16.09 -24.64
N ASP A 177 3.63 -17.09 -24.01
CA ASP A 177 5.09 -17.17 -23.83
C ASP A 177 5.72 -15.96 -23.09
N LEU A 178 4.94 -15.30 -22.22
CA LEU A 178 5.42 -14.20 -21.39
C LEU A 178 6.52 -14.69 -20.43
N SER A 179 7.69 -14.09 -20.53
CA SER A 179 8.87 -14.41 -19.74
C SER A 179 9.78 -13.19 -19.63
N ASP A 180 10.71 -13.24 -18.69
CA ASP A 180 11.75 -12.23 -18.57
C ASP A 180 13.14 -12.85 -18.38
N ASP A 181 14.14 -12.18 -18.94
CA ASP A 181 15.56 -12.44 -18.75
C ASP A 181 16.18 -11.27 -17.98
N PHE A 182 16.25 -11.41 -16.66
CA PHE A 182 16.79 -10.42 -15.76
C PHE A 182 18.31 -10.56 -15.60
N ASP A 183 19.06 -9.52 -16.01
CA ASP A 183 20.51 -9.45 -15.85
C ASP A 183 20.89 -8.35 -14.85
N ILE A 184 21.07 -8.76 -13.58
CA ILE A 184 21.48 -7.85 -12.49
C ILE A 184 22.83 -7.18 -12.74
N ARG A 185 23.74 -7.82 -13.51
CA ARG A 185 25.08 -7.27 -13.76
C ARG A 185 25.01 -6.14 -14.77
N LYS A 186 24.11 -6.24 -15.74
CA LYS A 186 23.87 -5.20 -16.75
C LYS A 186 22.81 -4.18 -16.32
N GLN A 187 22.09 -4.44 -15.24
CA GLN A 187 20.93 -3.65 -14.81
C GLN A 187 19.89 -3.50 -15.92
N THR A 188 19.68 -4.60 -16.65
CA THR A 188 18.73 -4.68 -17.76
C THR A 188 17.87 -5.92 -17.59
N CYS A 189 16.62 -5.83 -18.00
CA CYS A 189 15.73 -6.97 -18.14
C CYS A 189 15.17 -6.97 -19.57
N THR A 190 15.13 -8.13 -20.22
CA THR A 190 14.40 -8.28 -21.49
C THR A 190 13.12 -9.05 -21.20
N VAL A 191 11.98 -8.46 -21.48
CA VAL A 191 10.68 -9.12 -21.40
C VAL A 191 10.33 -9.62 -22.79
N SER A 192 10.11 -10.92 -22.90
CA SER A 192 9.75 -11.59 -24.15
C SER A 192 8.32 -12.13 -24.05
N TYR A 193 7.54 -11.94 -25.09
CA TYR A 193 6.17 -12.45 -25.18
C TYR A 193 5.76 -12.60 -26.64
N THR A 194 4.64 -13.28 -26.88
CA THR A 194 4.05 -13.47 -28.21
C THR A 194 2.68 -12.82 -28.21
N ILE A 195 2.40 -11.95 -29.19
CA ILE A 195 1.05 -11.39 -29.40
C ILE A 195 0.49 -11.86 -30.74
N ASN A 196 -0.67 -12.51 -30.74
CA ASN A 196 -1.26 -13.09 -31.95
C ASN A 196 -0.27 -13.96 -32.78
N GLY A 197 0.59 -14.72 -32.10
CA GLY A 197 1.61 -15.57 -32.73
C GLY A 197 2.86 -14.83 -33.24
N GLN A 198 2.98 -13.52 -33.03
CA GLN A 198 4.16 -12.73 -33.37
C GLN A 198 5.03 -12.48 -32.13
N PRO A 199 6.33 -12.84 -32.15
CA PRO A 199 7.22 -12.60 -31.02
C PRO A 199 7.52 -11.11 -30.85
N ARG A 200 7.64 -10.70 -29.59
CA ARG A 200 7.93 -9.33 -29.13
C ARG A 200 9.01 -9.38 -28.06
N GLU A 201 9.80 -8.32 -28.00
CA GLU A 201 10.79 -8.09 -26.94
C GLU A 201 10.73 -6.62 -26.53
N LEU A 202 10.67 -6.38 -25.22
CA LEU A 202 10.80 -5.06 -24.60
C LEU A 202 11.99 -5.08 -23.66
N VAL A 203 12.79 -4.01 -23.67
CA VAL A 203 13.96 -3.88 -22.80
C VAL A 203 13.61 -2.93 -21.66
N ALA A 204 13.64 -3.44 -20.43
CA ALA A 204 13.46 -2.67 -19.21
C ALA A 204 14.80 -2.22 -18.64
N ARG A 205 14.84 -0.97 -18.18
CA ARG A 205 15.86 -0.47 -17.26
C ARG A 205 15.56 -0.98 -15.86
N VAL A 206 16.52 -1.66 -15.24
CA VAL A 206 16.40 -2.06 -13.84
C VAL A 206 16.81 -0.89 -12.95
N ASN A 207 15.86 -0.38 -12.15
CA ASN A 207 16.08 0.70 -11.20
C ASN A 207 15.64 0.28 -9.79
N ASN A 208 16.54 -0.33 -9.03
CA ASN A 208 16.22 -0.96 -7.76
C ASN A 208 15.10 -2.00 -7.92
N ASP A 209 14.01 -1.84 -7.18
CA ASP A 209 12.79 -2.65 -7.18
C ASP A 209 11.66 -2.07 -8.04
N TRP A 210 11.92 -0.99 -8.79
CA TRP A 210 10.89 -0.29 -9.56
C TRP A 210 10.72 -0.86 -10.97
N VAL A 211 9.47 -1.07 -11.39
CA VAL A 211 9.10 -1.34 -12.78
C VAL A 211 9.42 -0.16 -13.70
N ASP A 212 9.95 -0.46 -14.89
CA ASP A 212 10.20 0.54 -15.92
C ASP A 212 8.88 1.04 -16.55
N GLU A 213 8.56 2.31 -16.30
CA GLU A 213 7.39 3.01 -16.83
C GLU A 213 7.30 2.97 -18.37
N ASN A 214 8.44 3.03 -19.08
CA ASN A 214 8.41 2.98 -20.54
C ASN A 214 8.03 1.59 -21.04
N LEU A 215 8.58 0.55 -20.40
CA LEU A 215 8.22 -0.83 -20.72
C LEU A 215 6.73 -1.06 -20.46
N MET A 216 6.22 -0.58 -19.32
CA MET A 216 4.80 -0.67 -18.99
C MET A 216 3.94 0.02 -20.05
N SER A 217 4.27 1.27 -20.41
CA SER A 217 3.56 2.02 -21.44
C SER A 217 3.58 1.30 -22.80
N ASP A 218 4.73 0.79 -23.24
CA ASP A 218 4.85 0.07 -24.51
C ASP A 218 4.06 -1.24 -24.50
N PHE A 219 4.06 -1.95 -23.38
CA PHE A 219 3.30 -3.19 -23.20
C PHE A 219 1.78 -2.94 -23.25
N LEU A 220 1.28 -1.94 -22.52
CA LEU A 220 -0.13 -1.55 -22.55
C LEU A 220 -0.57 -1.14 -23.96
N ALA A 221 0.23 -0.33 -24.65
CA ALA A 221 -0.07 0.10 -26.02
C ALA A 221 -0.09 -1.08 -27.01
N ASP A 222 0.81 -2.08 -26.87
CA ASP A 222 0.79 -3.26 -27.73
C ASP A 222 -0.45 -4.12 -27.48
N LEU A 223 -0.88 -4.25 -26.22
CA LEU A 223 -2.13 -4.94 -25.86
C LEU A 223 -3.35 -4.23 -26.44
N GLU A 224 -3.51 -2.92 -26.26
CA GLU A 224 -4.65 -2.17 -26.81
C GLU A 224 -4.73 -2.26 -28.34
N THR A 225 -3.58 -2.22 -29.01
CA THR A 225 -3.51 -2.29 -30.47
C THR A 225 -4.04 -3.62 -31.02
N HIS A 226 -3.89 -4.71 -30.27
CA HIS A 226 -4.17 -6.07 -30.73
C HIS A 226 -5.36 -6.74 -30.04
N ALA A 227 -5.82 -6.21 -28.92
CA ALA A 227 -7.02 -6.68 -28.25
C ALA A 227 -8.25 -6.45 -29.14
N ALA A 228 -9.15 -7.43 -29.17
CA ALA A 228 -10.44 -7.26 -29.82
C ALA A 228 -11.36 -6.34 -29.00
N GLY A 229 -12.13 -5.49 -29.67
CA GLY A 229 -13.15 -4.63 -29.06
C GLY A 229 -12.77 -3.14 -29.08
N ASP A 230 -13.45 -2.38 -28.24
CA ASP A 230 -13.31 -0.92 -28.05
C ASP A 230 -12.88 -0.57 -26.62
N ASN A 231 -12.31 -1.55 -25.90
CA ASN A 231 -11.79 -1.36 -24.56
C ASN A 231 -10.40 -0.73 -24.60
N HIS A 232 -10.11 0.07 -23.58
CA HIS A 232 -8.84 0.75 -23.36
C HIS A 232 -8.41 0.57 -21.90
N PHE A 233 -7.11 0.67 -21.65
CA PHE A 233 -6.61 0.83 -20.30
C PHE A 233 -7.02 2.20 -19.77
N CYS A 234 -7.53 2.22 -18.55
CA CYS A 234 -7.91 3.43 -17.85
C CYS A 234 -7.36 3.40 -16.43
N PHE A 235 -6.78 4.50 -16.00
CA PHE A 235 -6.15 4.65 -14.71
C PHE A 235 -7.07 5.31 -13.70
N LEU A 236 -7.01 4.83 -12.46
CA LEU A 236 -7.59 5.48 -11.28
C LEU A 236 -6.43 6.13 -10.49
N GLU A 237 -6.50 7.45 -10.31
CA GLU A 237 -5.53 8.16 -9.47
C GLU A 237 -5.85 7.93 -7.98
N THR A 238 -5.07 7.09 -7.30
CA THR A 238 -5.24 6.76 -5.87
C THR A 238 -4.18 7.39 -4.94
N GLY A 239 -3.30 8.25 -5.47
CA GLY A 239 -2.32 8.99 -4.67
C GLY A 239 -1.11 8.19 -4.21
N GLY A 240 -0.84 7.03 -4.82
CA GLY A 240 0.39 6.25 -4.60
C GLY A 240 0.50 5.01 -5.47
N ASP A 241 -0.60 4.27 -5.64
CA ASP A 241 -0.60 3.00 -6.38
C ASP A 241 -1.12 3.20 -7.80
N TYR A 242 -0.72 2.33 -8.73
CA TYR A 242 -1.27 2.34 -10.08
C TYR A 242 -2.44 1.36 -10.14
N THR A 243 -3.64 1.91 -10.14
CA THR A 243 -4.84 1.14 -10.39
C THR A 243 -5.24 1.29 -11.86
N LEU A 244 -5.34 0.17 -12.58
CA LEU A 244 -5.75 0.11 -13.97
C LEU A 244 -7.05 -0.69 -14.15
N PHE A 245 -7.80 -0.34 -15.19
CA PHE A 245 -8.98 -1.06 -15.67
C PHE A 245 -8.88 -1.24 -17.18
N PHE A 246 -9.45 -2.31 -17.72
CA PHE A 246 -9.57 -2.50 -19.18
C PHE A 246 -11.04 -2.49 -19.61
N VAL A 247 -11.54 -1.32 -20.02
CA VAL A 247 -12.98 -1.04 -20.20
C VAL A 247 -13.25 -0.13 -21.39
N SER A 248 -14.48 -0.14 -21.92
CA SER A 248 -14.86 0.71 -23.06
C SER A 248 -15.09 2.17 -22.66
N ASN A 249 -15.09 3.07 -23.65
CA ASN A 249 -15.38 4.49 -23.44
C ASN A 249 -16.76 4.75 -22.82
N ASP A 250 -17.76 3.92 -23.15
CA ASP A 250 -19.10 4.01 -22.56
C ASP A 250 -19.06 3.75 -21.04
N VAL A 251 -18.24 2.79 -20.60
CA VAL A 251 -18.01 2.49 -19.18
C VAL A 251 -17.29 3.66 -18.50
N VAL A 252 -16.26 4.22 -19.14
CA VAL A 252 -15.55 5.42 -18.64
C VAL A 252 -16.53 6.58 -18.43
N GLU A 253 -17.40 6.86 -19.40
CA GLU A 253 -18.39 7.93 -19.28
C GLU A 253 -19.41 7.63 -18.17
N ALA A 254 -19.89 6.40 -18.07
CA ALA A 254 -20.86 6.00 -17.06
C ALA A 254 -20.30 6.06 -15.63
N VAL A 255 -19.06 5.59 -15.42
CA VAL A 255 -18.36 5.69 -14.14
C VAL A 255 -18.09 7.15 -13.78
N ASN A 256 -17.66 7.96 -14.76
CA ASN A 256 -17.38 9.38 -14.52
C ASN A 256 -18.64 10.22 -14.23
N LYS A 257 -19.85 9.73 -14.54
CA LYS A 257 -21.11 10.33 -14.06
C LYS A 257 -21.35 10.08 -12.58
N LEU A 258 -20.81 9.00 -12.02
CA LEU A 258 -20.91 8.67 -10.58
C LEU A 258 -19.86 9.44 -9.76
N ARG A 259 -18.63 9.50 -10.29
CA ARG A 259 -17.50 10.25 -9.72
C ARG A 259 -16.69 10.88 -10.86
N PRO A 260 -16.77 12.21 -11.06
CA PRO A 260 -16.04 12.87 -12.14
C PRO A 260 -14.53 12.65 -12.06
N GLY A 261 -13.93 12.23 -13.18
CA GLY A 261 -12.49 11.97 -13.27
C GLY A 261 -12.04 10.73 -12.49
N ALA A 262 -12.96 9.80 -12.22
CA ALA A 262 -12.62 8.60 -11.47
C ALA A 262 -11.66 7.70 -12.21
N ILE A 263 -11.92 7.49 -13.50
CA ILE A 263 -11.02 6.75 -14.39
C ILE A 263 -10.76 7.58 -15.64
N THR A 264 -9.51 7.54 -16.09
CA THR A 264 -9.03 8.27 -17.26
C THR A 264 -8.24 7.35 -18.18
N PRO A 265 -8.45 7.39 -19.51
CA PRO A 265 -7.58 6.71 -20.47
C PRO A 265 -6.11 7.15 -20.33
#